data_AF-A0A832IDT5-F1
#
_entry.id   AF-A0A832IDT5-F1
#
_cell.length_a   1.000
_cell.length_b   1.000
_cell.length_c   1.000
_cell.angle_alpha   90.00
_cell.angle_beta   90.00
_cell.angle_gamma   90.00
#
_symmetry.space_group_name_H-M   'P 1'
#
loop_
_entity.id
_entity.type
_entity.pdbx_description
1 polymer ?
#
loop_
_entity_poly.entity_id
_entity_poly.type
_entity_poly.pdbx_seq_one_letter_code
_entity_poly.pdbx_strand_id
1 'polypeptide(L)'
;MLRRFYLIGLLALIMAIVAAVAVAGPWKGYRGSGGWGTDTPYNRLYNPSQMETLSGTVTAIEKTIPMKRMDYGVALIVKTEKETIPVHVGPSWFAERLDKPFAVGDKVEIKGVRSNYQGKAFIMAAEIKRGEEILVLRDARGIPVWAGWRR
;
A
#
# COMPACT_ATOMS: atom_id res chain seq x y z
N MET A 1 -61.12 9.71 19.00
CA MET A 1 -60.30 8.63 18.40
C MET A 1 -59.04 9.13 17.70
N LEU A 2 -58.99 10.37 17.16
CA LEU A 2 -57.85 10.86 16.37
C LEU A 2 -56.52 11.05 17.14
N ARG A 3 -56.54 11.36 18.45
CA ARG A 3 -55.31 11.59 19.25
C ARG A 3 -54.44 10.35 19.49
N ARG A 4 -55.02 9.14 19.46
CA ARG A 4 -54.28 7.89 19.71
C ARG A 4 -53.43 7.45 18.50
N PHE A 5 -53.81 7.85 17.28
CA PHE A 5 -53.04 7.53 16.06
C PHE A 5 -51.77 8.39 15.91
N TYR A 6 -51.76 9.63 16.43
CA TYR A 6 -50.56 10.48 16.43
C TYR A 6 -49.45 9.95 17.34
N LEU A 7 -49.78 9.38 18.50
CA LEU A 7 -48.81 8.81 19.44
C LEU A 7 -48.12 7.54 18.88
N ILE A 8 -48.85 6.72 18.13
CA ILE A 8 -48.31 5.51 17.49
C ILE A 8 -47.45 5.90 16.28
N GLY A 9 -47.86 6.91 15.50
CA GLY A 9 -47.06 7.47 14.40
C GLY A 9 -45.76 8.14 14.87
N LEU A 10 -45.78 8.82 16.01
CA LEU A 10 -44.59 9.48 16.58
C LEU A 10 -43.56 8.46 17.13
N LEU A 11 -44.02 7.36 17.72
CA LEU A 11 -43.17 6.27 18.21
C LEU A 11 -42.51 5.46 17.07
N ALA A 12 -43.22 5.26 15.95
CA ALA A 12 -42.67 4.61 14.76
C ALA A 12 -41.62 5.48 14.05
N LEU A 13 -41.78 6.81 14.08
CA LEU A 13 -40.82 7.75 13.51
C LEU A 13 -39.52 7.84 14.34
N ILE A 14 -39.60 7.66 15.65
CA ILE A 14 -38.43 7.63 16.54
C ILE A 14 -37.64 6.31 16.40
N MET A 15 -38.30 5.18 16.16
CA MET A 15 -37.60 3.91 15.86
C MET A 15 -36.90 3.91 14.50
N ALA A 16 -37.37 4.70 13.53
CA ALA A 16 -36.73 4.82 12.22
C ALA A 16 -35.43 5.66 12.24
N ILE A 17 -35.18 6.44 13.28
CA ILE A 17 -33.96 7.26 13.42
C ILE A 17 -32.78 6.45 14.00
N VAL A 18 -33.03 5.29 14.61
CA VAL A 18 -31.96 4.49 15.27
C VAL A 18 -31.22 3.55 14.29
N ALA A 19 -31.73 3.36 13.07
CA ALA A 19 -31.14 2.41 12.11
C ALA A 19 -29.93 2.93 11.30
N ALA A 20 -29.52 4.19 11.48
CA ALA A 20 -28.41 4.78 10.72
C ALA A 20 -27.13 4.98 11.54
N VAL A 21 -26.92 4.25 12.64
CA VAL A 21 -25.57 4.09 13.18
C VAL A 21 -24.82 3.16 12.23
N ALA A 22 -24.13 3.76 11.27
CA ALA A 22 -23.16 3.08 10.44
C ALA A 22 -22.29 2.23 11.37
N VAL A 23 -22.35 0.89 11.21
CA VAL A 23 -21.36 -0.01 11.79
C VAL A 23 -20.07 0.17 11.01
N ALA A 24 -19.46 1.35 11.14
CA ALA A 24 -18.05 1.50 10.93
C ALA A 24 -17.41 0.72 12.09
N GLY A 25 -17.07 -0.55 11.83
CA GLY A 25 -16.31 -1.36 12.78
C GLY A 25 -15.08 -0.57 13.24
N PRO A 26 -14.55 -0.84 14.46
CA PRO A 26 -13.47 -0.05 15.02
C PRO A 26 -12.33 0.04 14.00
N TRP A 27 -12.06 1.26 13.52
CA TRP A 27 -10.97 1.50 12.61
C TRP A 27 -9.69 1.16 13.39
N LYS A 28 -9.15 -0.04 13.19
CA LYS A 28 -7.84 -0.45 13.68
C LYS A 28 -6.78 0.27 12.85
N GLY A 29 -6.79 1.60 12.90
CA GLY A 29 -5.95 2.45 12.07
C GLY A 29 -4.52 1.95 12.08
N TYR A 30 -3.90 1.90 10.91
CA TYR A 30 -2.47 1.62 10.80
C TYR A 30 -1.71 2.63 11.66
N ARG A 31 -1.03 2.12 12.69
CA ARG A 31 -0.14 2.92 13.56
C ARG A 31 1.27 2.81 12.98
N GLY A 32 1.78 3.93 12.46
CA GLY A 32 3.10 3.99 11.85
C GLY A 32 3.23 3.21 10.54
N SER A 33 4.47 2.90 10.19
CA SER A 33 4.83 2.32 8.89
C SER A 33 4.71 0.79 8.81
N GLY A 34 4.31 0.10 9.88
CA GLY A 34 4.15 -1.37 9.86
C GLY A 34 5.45 -2.12 9.53
N GLY A 35 6.62 -1.59 9.93
CA GLY A 35 7.92 -2.17 9.61
C GLY A 35 8.52 -1.72 8.27
N TRP A 36 7.84 -0.85 7.52
CA TRP A 36 8.31 -0.31 6.24
C TRP A 36 9.09 1.02 6.34
N GLY A 37 9.21 1.62 7.53
CA GLY A 37 9.80 2.96 7.73
C GLY A 37 11.33 3.02 7.77
N THR A 38 11.88 4.21 7.97
CA THR A 38 13.32 4.51 7.82
C THR A 38 14.26 3.69 8.71
N ASP A 39 13.92 3.50 9.99
CA ASP A 39 14.84 2.90 10.97
C ASP A 39 14.67 1.37 11.11
N THR A 40 13.93 0.75 10.19
CA THR A 40 13.60 -0.68 10.27
C THR A 40 14.68 -1.55 9.65
N PRO A 41 14.81 -2.82 10.07
CA PRO A 41 15.74 -3.78 9.44
C PRO A 41 15.50 -3.92 7.93
N TYR A 42 14.26 -3.79 7.49
CA TYR A 42 13.90 -3.82 6.07
C TYR A 42 14.53 -2.64 5.31
N ASN A 43 14.47 -1.43 5.86
CA ASN A 43 15.04 -0.26 5.21
C ASN A 43 16.57 -0.27 5.16
N ARG A 44 17.24 -0.99 6.08
CA ARG A 44 18.71 -1.18 6.04
C ARG A 44 19.19 -1.97 4.82
N LEU A 45 18.30 -2.69 4.13
CA LEU A 45 18.62 -3.37 2.87
C LEU A 45 18.67 -2.41 1.67
N TYR A 46 18.22 -1.16 1.85
CA TYR A 46 18.26 -0.14 0.81
C TYR A 46 19.61 0.56 0.82
N ASN A 47 20.41 0.32 -0.22
CA ASN A 47 21.67 1.02 -0.46
C ASN A 47 21.56 1.92 -1.70
N PRO A 48 21.43 3.25 -1.55
CA PRO A 48 21.26 4.16 -2.68
C PRO A 48 22.38 4.11 -3.72
N SER A 49 23.60 3.68 -3.35
CA SER A 49 24.71 3.55 -4.30
C SER A 49 24.58 2.36 -5.26
N GLN A 50 23.64 1.45 -4.99
CA GLN A 50 23.32 0.28 -5.82
C GLN A 50 22.02 0.48 -6.61
N MET A 51 21.69 1.73 -6.95
CA MET A 51 20.50 2.05 -7.72
C MET A 51 20.58 1.43 -9.12
N GLU A 52 19.52 0.74 -9.52
CA GLU A 52 19.34 0.20 -10.86
C GLU A 52 18.02 0.68 -11.46
N THR A 53 17.96 0.67 -12.79
CA THR A 53 16.72 0.91 -13.55
C THR A 53 16.38 -0.34 -14.34
N LEU A 54 15.13 -0.79 -14.26
CA LEU A 54 14.62 -1.91 -15.04
C LEU A 54 13.27 -1.56 -15.65
N SER A 55 13.01 -2.14 -16.82
CA SER A 55 11.74 -2.00 -17.51
C SER A 55 11.10 -3.37 -17.70
N GLY A 56 9.79 -3.44 -17.57
CA GLY A 56 9.07 -4.69 -17.68
C GLY A 56 7.55 -4.52 -17.70
N THR A 57 6.87 -5.66 -17.68
CA THR A 57 5.40 -5.72 -17.63
C THR A 57 4.97 -6.34 -16.31
N VAL A 58 3.99 -5.72 -15.64
CA VAL A 58 3.37 -6.29 -14.44
C VAL A 58 2.57 -7.52 -14.82
N THR A 59 2.94 -8.69 -14.30
CA THR A 59 2.26 -9.96 -14.57
C THR A 59 1.34 -10.39 -13.43
N ALA A 60 1.61 -9.92 -12.21
CA ALA A 60 0.75 -10.13 -11.04
C ALA A 60 0.94 -9.00 -10.02
N ILE A 61 -0.03 -8.88 -9.11
CA ILE A 61 0.02 -7.99 -7.96
C ILE A 61 -0.23 -8.84 -6.72
N GLU A 62 0.73 -8.86 -5.81
CA GLU A 62 0.74 -9.78 -4.69
C GLU A 62 0.86 -9.06 -3.35
N LYS A 63 0.31 -9.67 -2.30
CA LYS A 63 0.59 -9.27 -0.93
C LYS A 63 1.98 -9.80 -0.55
N THR A 64 2.80 -8.95 0.05
CA THR A 64 4.16 -9.34 0.48
C THR A 64 4.38 -9.02 1.96
N ILE A 65 5.10 -9.91 2.65
CA ILE A 65 5.60 -9.69 4.02
C ILE A 65 7.09 -10.02 3.99
N PRO A 66 7.96 -9.04 3.68
CA PRO A 66 9.38 -9.30 3.43
C PRO A 66 10.14 -9.85 4.65
N MET A 67 9.78 -9.37 5.84
CA MET A 67 10.36 -9.81 7.11
C MET A 67 9.27 -10.11 8.13
N LYS A 68 9.58 -11.01 9.08
CA LYS A 68 8.68 -11.33 10.19
C LYS A 68 8.30 -10.05 10.94
N ARG A 69 7.03 -9.98 11.39
CA ARG A 69 6.44 -8.85 12.14
C ARG A 69 6.28 -7.54 11.35
N MET A 70 6.49 -7.54 10.04
CA MET A 70 6.04 -6.44 9.18
C MET A 70 4.54 -6.60 8.87
N ASP A 71 3.85 -5.48 8.73
CA ASP A 71 2.55 -5.44 8.08
C ASP A 71 2.72 -5.81 6.61
N TYR A 72 1.68 -6.40 6.01
CA TYR A 72 1.73 -6.73 4.60
C TYR A 72 1.80 -5.47 3.73
N GLY A 73 2.61 -5.56 2.69
CA GLY A 73 2.73 -4.60 1.62
C GLY A 73 2.17 -5.12 0.31
N VAL A 74 2.35 -4.32 -0.73
CA VAL A 74 2.04 -4.68 -2.12
C VAL A 74 3.35 -4.86 -2.88
N ALA A 75 3.45 -5.96 -3.63
CA ALA A 75 4.51 -6.20 -4.60
C ALA A 75 3.92 -6.34 -6.00
N LEU A 76 4.54 -5.69 -6.98
CA LEU A 76 4.30 -5.98 -8.38
C LEU A 76 5.23 -7.12 -8.79
N ILE A 77 4.68 -8.16 -9.41
CA ILE A 77 5.50 -9.17 -10.07
C ILE A 77 5.78 -8.67 -11.48
N VAL A 78 7.04 -8.31 -11.75
CA VAL A 78 7.43 -7.67 -12.99
C VAL A 78 8.26 -8.62 -13.82
N LYS A 79 7.77 -8.92 -15.03
CA LYS A 79 8.53 -9.65 -16.04
C LYS A 79 9.36 -8.67 -16.86
N THR A 80 10.67 -8.79 -16.77
CA THR A 80 11.65 -8.08 -17.57
C THR A 80 12.15 -9.00 -18.70
N GLU A 81 13.11 -8.53 -19.50
CA GLU A 81 13.80 -9.37 -20.49
C GLU A 81 14.66 -10.47 -19.84
N LYS A 82 15.18 -10.23 -18.63
CA LYS A 82 16.17 -11.10 -17.97
C LYS A 82 15.55 -12.05 -16.95
N GLU A 83 14.51 -11.59 -16.25
CA GLU A 83 13.93 -12.31 -15.13
C GLU A 83 12.50 -11.83 -14.82
N THR A 84 11.82 -12.59 -13.95
CA THR A 84 10.60 -12.14 -13.28
C THR A 84 10.93 -11.88 -11.82
N ILE A 85 10.71 -10.66 -11.34
CA ILE A 85 11.15 -10.24 -10.00
C ILE A 85 10.04 -9.49 -9.25
N PRO A 86 9.87 -9.74 -7.94
CA PRO A 86 8.99 -8.93 -7.09
C PRO A 86 9.55 -7.53 -6.90
N VAL A 87 8.69 -6.52 -7.06
CA VAL A 87 9.01 -5.11 -6.89
C VAL A 87 8.13 -4.57 -5.78
N HIS A 88 8.73 -4.27 -4.64
CA HIS A 88 8.01 -3.83 -3.45
C HIS A 88 7.62 -2.36 -3.59
N VAL A 89 6.31 -2.10 -3.62
CA VAL A 89 5.74 -0.75 -3.73
C VAL A 89 5.71 -0.05 -2.37
N GLY A 90 5.42 -0.81 -1.31
CA GLY A 90 5.34 -0.26 0.05
C GLY A 90 4.26 -0.96 0.87
N PRO A 91 3.92 -0.40 2.05
CA PRO A 91 2.88 -0.95 2.91
C PRO A 91 1.51 -0.88 2.20
N SER A 92 0.66 -1.87 2.48
CA SER A 92 -0.66 -2.02 1.85
C SER A 92 -1.52 -0.78 1.95
N TRP A 93 -1.61 -0.20 3.14
CA TRP A 93 -2.41 1.00 3.39
C TRP A 93 -1.99 2.21 2.53
N PHE A 94 -0.74 2.26 2.07
CA PHE A 94 -0.24 3.30 1.18
C PHE A 94 -0.60 2.96 -0.27
N ALA A 95 -0.24 1.75 -0.71
CA ALA A 95 -0.44 1.30 -2.08
C ALA A 95 -1.93 1.24 -2.48
N GLU A 96 -2.81 0.85 -1.56
CA GLU A 96 -4.26 0.75 -1.77
C GLU A 96 -4.95 2.12 -1.86
N ARG A 97 -4.25 3.21 -1.51
CA ARG A 97 -4.77 4.59 -1.53
C ARG A 97 -4.18 5.43 -2.66
N LEU A 98 -3.42 4.81 -3.55
CA LEU A 98 -2.97 5.48 -4.76
C LEU A 98 -4.19 5.83 -5.61
N ASP A 99 -4.27 7.07 -6.08
CA ASP A 99 -5.36 7.52 -6.95
C ASP A 99 -5.47 6.65 -8.22
N LYS A 100 -4.33 6.12 -8.66
CA LYS A 100 -4.21 5.26 -9.84
C LYS A 100 -3.46 3.97 -9.50
N PRO A 101 -4.16 2.94 -9.00
CA PRO A 101 -3.54 1.67 -8.65
C PRO A 101 -2.88 1.00 -9.87
N PHE A 102 -1.90 0.15 -9.62
CA PHE A 102 -1.29 -0.69 -10.67
C PHE A 102 -2.24 -1.79 -11.12
N ALA A 103 -2.11 -2.21 -12.38
CA ALA A 103 -2.86 -3.30 -12.98
C ALA A 103 -1.92 -4.31 -13.67
N VAL A 104 -2.38 -5.55 -13.80
CA VAL A 104 -1.71 -6.54 -14.64
C VAL A 104 -1.74 -6.07 -16.09
N GLY A 105 -0.61 -6.17 -16.78
CA GLY A 105 -0.40 -5.64 -18.12
C GLY A 105 0.23 -4.25 -18.15
N ASP A 106 0.33 -3.55 -17.01
CA ASP A 106 1.01 -2.26 -16.94
C ASP A 106 2.48 -2.40 -17.37
N LYS A 107 2.90 -1.56 -18.32
CA LYS A 107 4.31 -1.37 -18.66
C LYS A 107 4.92 -0.36 -17.71
N VAL A 108 5.98 -0.76 -17.03
CA VAL A 108 6.61 0.03 -15.97
C VAL A 108 8.11 0.15 -16.20
N GLU A 109 8.64 1.33 -15.90
CA GLU A 109 10.07 1.58 -15.71
C GLU A 109 10.28 1.87 -14.22
N ILE A 110 11.17 1.13 -13.59
CA ILE A 110 11.36 1.13 -12.14
C ILE A 110 12.79 1.52 -11.85
N LYS A 111 12.95 2.56 -11.02
CA LYS A 111 14.21 2.84 -10.34
C LYS A 111 14.14 2.31 -8.93
N GLY A 112 15.13 1.54 -8.52
CA GLY A 112 15.15 0.96 -7.19
C GLY A 112 16.48 0.33 -6.85
N VAL A 113 16.53 -0.31 -5.68
CA VAL A 113 17.69 -1.08 -5.25
C VAL A 113 17.31 -2.55 -5.23
N ARG A 114 18.15 -3.37 -5.86
CA ARG A 114 18.05 -4.82 -5.74
C ARG A 114 18.54 -5.26 -4.38
N SER A 115 17.68 -5.95 -3.65
CA SER A 115 17.95 -6.46 -2.32
C SER A 115 17.67 -7.95 -2.25
N ASN A 116 18.28 -8.62 -1.27
CA ASN A 116 18.02 -10.02 -0.98
C ASN A 116 17.78 -10.17 0.52
N TYR A 117 16.77 -10.96 0.90
CA TYR A 117 16.59 -11.38 2.26
C TYR A 117 16.23 -12.87 2.30
N GLN A 118 17.01 -13.65 3.05
CA GLN A 118 16.83 -15.10 3.19
C GLN A 118 16.74 -15.84 1.83
N GLY A 119 17.59 -15.46 0.87
CA GLY A 119 17.64 -16.07 -0.46
C GLY A 119 16.56 -15.57 -1.43
N LYS A 120 15.66 -14.70 -1.00
CA LYS A 120 14.61 -14.11 -1.85
C LYS A 120 15.06 -12.74 -2.36
N ALA A 121 15.30 -12.65 -3.66
CA ALA A 121 15.61 -11.38 -4.33
C ALA A 121 14.34 -10.58 -4.61
N PHE A 122 14.43 -9.26 -4.48
CA PHE A 122 13.36 -8.32 -4.80
C PHE A 122 13.95 -6.93 -5.08
N ILE A 123 13.14 -6.06 -5.67
CA ILE A 123 13.47 -4.66 -5.88
C ILE A 123 12.75 -3.80 -4.85
N MET A 124 13.51 -3.00 -4.11
CA MET A 124 12.97 -1.92 -3.30
C MET A 124 12.79 -0.70 -4.20
N ALA A 125 11.56 -0.45 -4.65
CA ALA A 125 11.29 0.65 -5.56
C ALA A 125 11.50 2.00 -4.88
N ALA A 126 12.17 2.90 -5.60
CA ALA A 126 12.32 4.31 -5.28
C ALA A 126 11.40 5.16 -6.15
N GLU A 127 11.30 4.82 -7.44
CA GLU A 127 10.37 5.41 -8.40
C GLU A 127 9.79 4.32 -9.29
N ILE A 128 8.50 4.43 -9.62
CA ILE A 128 7.85 3.60 -10.63
C ILE A 128 7.18 4.53 -11.63
N LYS A 129 7.61 4.47 -12.88
CA LYS A 129 7.02 5.20 -13.99
C LYS A 129 6.11 4.27 -14.80
N ARG A 130 4.89 4.73 -15.10
CA ARG A 130 3.91 4.05 -15.95
C ARG A 130 3.32 5.07 -16.92
N GLY A 131 3.71 4.98 -18.19
CA GLY A 131 3.37 6.01 -19.18
C GLY A 131 4.00 7.36 -18.80
N GLU A 132 3.17 8.39 -18.61
CA GLU A 132 3.59 9.73 -18.17
C GLU A 132 3.59 9.89 -16.64
N GLU A 133 3.00 8.94 -15.90
CA GLU A 133 2.90 9.00 -14.45
C GLU A 133 4.19 8.51 -13.79
N ILE A 134 4.67 9.26 -12.79
CA ILE A 134 5.79 8.86 -11.95
C ILE A 134 5.31 8.82 -10.51
N LEU A 135 5.38 7.63 -9.92
CA LEU A 135 5.15 7.42 -8.50
C LEU A 135 6.50 7.42 -7.77
N VAL A 136 6.75 8.45 -6.97
CA VAL A 136 7.94 8.53 -6.09
C VAL A 136 7.61 7.89 -4.75
N LEU A 137 8.41 6.89 -4.37
CA LEU A 137 8.23 6.09 -3.15
C LEU A 137 9.30 6.40 -2.10
N ARG A 138 10.50 6.84 -2.52
CA ARG A 138 11.65 7.14 -1.65
C ARG A 138 12.40 8.38 -2.11
N ASP A 139 12.96 9.13 -1.17
CA ASP A 139 13.88 10.23 -1.47
C ASP A 139 15.29 9.71 -1.85
N ALA A 140 16.19 10.63 -2.23
CA ALA A 140 17.57 10.30 -2.60
C ALA A 140 18.40 9.63 -1.48
N ARG A 141 17.96 9.76 -0.22
CA ARG A 141 18.58 9.10 0.95
C ARG A 141 17.93 7.76 1.27
N GLY A 142 16.92 7.34 0.50
CA GLY A 142 16.17 6.12 0.70
C GLY A 142 15.04 6.21 1.72
N ILE A 143 14.75 7.42 2.23
CA ILE A 143 13.65 7.64 3.18
C ILE A 143 12.34 7.47 2.43
N PRO A 144 11.48 6.51 2.81
CA PRO A 144 10.23 6.30 2.11
C PRO A 144 9.21 7.40 2.43
N VAL A 145 8.32 7.70 1.49
CA VAL A 145 7.29 8.75 1.64
C VAL A 145 6.28 8.45 2.76
N TRP A 146 6.19 7.18 3.20
CA TRP A 146 5.40 6.77 4.36
C TRP A 146 6.16 6.86 5.70
N ALA A 147 7.45 7.21 5.70
CA ALA A 147 8.21 7.46 6.93
C ALA A 147 7.78 8.80 7.55
N GLY A 148 6.81 8.74 8.45
CA GLY A 148 6.25 9.93 9.10
C GLY A 148 4.72 9.92 9.16
N TRP A 149 4.08 8.96 8.50
CA TRP A 149 2.63 8.79 8.58
C TRP A 149 2.25 8.35 9.99
N ARG A 150 1.71 9.30 10.77
CA ARG A 150 1.32 9.20 12.19
C ARG A 150 2.46 8.71 13.11
N ARG A 151 3.35 9.63 13.49
CA ARG A 151 3.83 9.63 14.87
C ARG A 151 2.65 9.84 15.82
#